data_AF-A0AB35M4X6-F1
#
_entry.id   AF-A0AB35M4X6-F1
#
_cell.length_a   1.000
_cell.length_b   1.000
_cell.length_c   1.000
_cell.angle_alpha   90.00
_cell.angle_beta   90.00
_cell.angle_gamma   90.00
#
_symmetry.space_group_name_H-M   'P 1'
#
loop_
_entity.id
_entity.type
_entity.pdbx_description
1 polymer ?
#
loop_
_entity_poly.entity_id
_entity_poly.type
_entity_poly.pdbx_seq_one_letter_code
_entity_poly.pdbx_strand_id
1 'polypeptide(L)'
;MKNKFKNKIIELDTREQWRKDFLGTTWIYENCLFNNEKFSIKKVSGLSLFCYELKRVYAEYAFIFKVMMGKENGHLIKDFDLDCKSVSSAIKRYKIEILELNIFLKIFLLPVILGVLFIVSGFLFLRSIYTVFRQVYRRVMSSRVLGSFNSAVDEDVIIIYSKRIPKQAECVVEAVITHEHFHLIQYKYTECHALRIKHVDKDSVNRFFSINDDSHKFYMYLLDSKEFEARLHEMLLCYFRTTERFPESIDELEICYLEYIYGKSFEVNDIDSDRDFFFRSESLSLDLFSIYTHVKDEYQDIFMTEVVGVLYGNMLDYYGLDEKARSIRLEIPAPNISDFIYRSNVAR
;
A
#
# COMPACT_ATOMS: atom_id res chain seq x y z
N MET A 1 3.16 4.81 -32.56
CA MET A 1 3.05 4.58 -31.09
C MET A 1 3.31 3.13 -30.67
N LYS A 2 2.90 2.09 -31.44
CA LYS A 2 3.17 0.66 -31.14
C LYS A 2 4.65 0.32 -30.81
N ASN A 3 5.64 0.92 -31.48
CA ASN A 3 7.06 0.59 -31.27
C ASN A 3 7.70 1.16 -29.99
N LYS A 4 7.11 2.18 -29.34
CA LYS A 4 7.68 2.77 -28.12
C LYS A 4 7.33 1.96 -26.87
N PHE A 5 6.21 1.24 -26.91
CA PHE A 5 5.73 0.35 -25.84
C PHE A 5 6.29 -1.07 -25.97
N LYS A 6 6.42 -1.59 -27.20
CA LYS A 6 7.00 -2.92 -27.47
C LYS A 6 8.41 -3.05 -26.87
N ASN A 7 9.25 -2.03 -26.96
CA ASN A 7 10.61 -2.07 -26.39
C ASN A 7 10.69 -1.82 -24.87
N LYS A 8 9.60 -1.40 -24.20
CA LYS A 8 9.63 -1.03 -22.76
C LYS A 8 9.11 -2.13 -21.82
N ILE A 9 8.31 -3.07 -22.31
CA ILE A 9 7.78 -4.20 -21.51
C ILE A 9 8.57 -5.51 -21.77
N ILE A 10 9.43 -5.54 -22.80
CA ILE A 10 10.06 -6.78 -23.32
C ILE A 10 11.35 -7.21 -22.60
N GLU A 11 11.95 -6.43 -21.69
CA GLU A 11 13.19 -6.83 -20.99
C GLU A 11 12.98 -7.38 -19.56
N LEU A 12 11.93 -8.18 -19.36
CA LEU A 12 11.81 -9.07 -18.18
C LEU A 12 12.17 -10.53 -18.50
N ASP A 13 12.85 -10.78 -19.62
CA ASP A 13 13.30 -12.13 -19.98
C ASP A 13 14.70 -12.42 -19.39
N THR A 14 14.72 -12.71 -18.09
CA THR A 14 15.85 -13.42 -17.46
C THR A 14 15.43 -14.79 -16.93
N ARG A 15 14.42 -15.41 -17.54
CA ARG A 15 13.78 -16.67 -17.09
C ARG A 15 14.77 -17.81 -16.75
N GLU A 16 15.95 -17.84 -17.36
CA GLU A 16 16.95 -18.90 -17.12
C GLU A 16 17.80 -18.73 -15.86
N GLN A 17 18.11 -17.51 -15.42
CA GLN A 17 18.95 -17.28 -14.24
C GLN A 17 18.18 -17.56 -12.93
N TRP A 18 16.86 -17.36 -12.94
CA TRP A 18 15.97 -17.50 -11.79
C TRP A 18 15.75 -18.95 -11.35
N ARG A 19 15.78 -19.89 -12.31
CA ARG A 19 15.47 -21.32 -12.07
C ARG A 19 16.42 -22.00 -11.10
N LYS A 20 17.66 -21.52 -10.95
CA LYS A 20 18.68 -22.19 -10.13
C LYS A 20 18.71 -21.74 -8.67
N ASP A 21 18.22 -20.54 -8.33
CA ASP A 21 18.45 -19.92 -7.01
C ASP A 21 17.22 -19.80 -6.11
N PHE A 22 16.02 -20.17 -6.60
CA PHE A 22 14.72 -19.90 -5.97
C PHE A 22 14.44 -20.61 -4.64
N LEU A 23 15.33 -21.49 -4.18
CA LEU A 23 15.12 -22.30 -2.97
C LEU A 23 15.49 -21.54 -1.68
N GLY A 24 14.47 -21.11 -0.92
CA GLY A 24 14.53 -20.97 0.54
C GLY A 24 14.86 -19.59 1.13
N THR A 25 14.84 -18.49 0.37
CA THR A 25 15.40 -17.18 0.81
C THR A 25 14.65 -15.96 0.31
N THR A 26 14.49 -14.93 1.14
CA THR A 26 13.88 -13.63 0.78
C THR A 26 14.72 -12.88 -0.26
N TRP A 27 14.07 -12.14 -1.15
CA TRP A 27 14.70 -11.35 -2.21
C TRP A 27 14.37 -9.87 -2.05
N ILE A 28 15.33 -9.00 -2.37
CA ILE A 28 15.23 -7.54 -2.45
C ILE A 28 15.45 -7.15 -3.92
N TYR A 29 14.61 -6.30 -4.45
CA TYR A 29 14.77 -5.66 -5.76
C TYR A 29 15.20 -4.23 -5.49
N GLU A 30 16.31 -3.78 -6.07
CA GLU A 30 16.76 -2.38 -6.01
C GLU A 30 16.75 -1.78 -7.42
N ASN A 31 16.42 -0.48 -7.51
CA ASN A 31 16.33 0.35 -8.74
C ASN A 31 15.19 -0.06 -9.68
N CYS A 32 13.94 0.20 -9.25
CA CYS A 32 12.74 -0.02 -10.05
C CYS A 32 12.29 1.29 -10.72
N LEU A 33 12.89 1.66 -11.86
CA LEU A 33 12.40 2.80 -12.65
C LEU A 33 12.15 2.43 -14.12
N PHE A 34 11.01 2.90 -14.62
CA PHE A 34 10.45 2.73 -15.97
C PHE A 34 11.28 3.40 -17.11
N ASN A 35 12.58 3.65 -16.89
CA ASN A 35 13.46 4.45 -17.73
C ASN A 35 14.87 3.84 -17.94
N ASN A 36 14.96 2.56 -18.33
CA ASN A 36 16.22 1.87 -18.69
C ASN A 36 17.21 1.68 -17.52
N GLU A 37 16.76 1.75 -16.27
CA GLU A 37 17.62 1.41 -15.13
C GLU A 37 17.60 -0.10 -14.87
N LYS A 38 18.78 -0.66 -14.58
CA LYS A 38 18.95 -2.09 -14.33
C LYS A 38 18.30 -2.47 -13.01
N PHE A 39 17.31 -3.37 -13.06
CA PHE A 39 16.85 -4.11 -11.90
C PHE A 39 18.03 -4.89 -11.31
N SER A 40 18.32 -4.69 -10.02
CA SER A 40 19.22 -5.58 -9.30
C SER A 40 18.43 -6.40 -8.28
N ILE A 41 18.51 -7.72 -8.42
CA ILE A 41 17.84 -8.66 -7.54
C ILE A 41 18.89 -9.18 -6.58
N LYS A 42 18.74 -8.86 -5.29
CA LYS A 42 19.62 -9.33 -4.23
C LYS A 42 18.91 -10.34 -3.36
N LYS A 43 19.51 -11.52 -3.26
CA LYS A 43 19.16 -12.52 -2.25
C LYS A 43 19.60 -11.99 -0.89
N VAL A 44 18.68 -11.91 0.07
CA VAL A 44 19.00 -11.48 1.44
C VAL A 44 18.79 -12.59 2.45
N SER A 45 19.74 -12.68 3.37
CA SER A 45 19.62 -13.52 4.55
C SER A 45 18.51 -13.01 5.48
N GLY A 46 17.99 -13.88 6.36
CA GLY A 46 17.03 -13.45 7.37
C GLY A 46 17.56 -12.35 8.29
N LEU A 47 18.87 -12.34 8.58
CA LEU A 47 19.51 -11.29 9.35
C LEU A 47 19.55 -9.96 8.58
N SER A 48 19.85 -10.00 7.28
CA SER A 48 19.85 -8.82 6.42
C SER A 48 18.46 -8.20 6.32
N LEU A 49 17.42 -9.04 6.17
CA LEU A 49 16.02 -8.61 6.20
C LEU A 49 15.64 -7.99 7.55
N PHE A 50 16.06 -8.61 8.66
CA PHE A 50 15.83 -8.05 10.00
C PHE A 50 16.50 -6.67 10.17
N CYS A 51 17.76 -6.53 9.74
CA CYS A 51 18.46 -5.24 9.76
C CYS A 51 17.78 -4.19 8.88
N TYR A 52 17.27 -4.58 7.70
CA TYR A 52 16.51 -3.71 6.81
C TYR A 52 15.21 -3.22 7.47
N GLU A 53 14.43 -4.13 8.04
CA GLU A 53 13.21 -3.81 8.78
C GLU A 53 13.50 -2.90 9.98
N LEU A 54 14.60 -3.12 10.68
CA LEU A 54 15.02 -2.27 11.79
C LEU A 54 15.40 -0.85 11.34
N LYS A 55 16.13 -0.73 10.21
CA LYS A 55 16.42 0.58 9.59
C LYS A 55 15.13 1.30 9.17
N ARG A 56 14.18 0.58 8.57
CA ARG A 56 12.87 1.11 8.18
C ARG A 56 12.11 1.65 9.38
N VAL A 57 11.96 0.84 10.43
CA VAL A 57 11.25 1.27 11.63
C VAL A 57 11.96 2.47 12.25
N TYR A 58 13.29 2.47 12.31
CA TYR A 58 14.04 3.65 12.78
C TYR A 58 13.75 4.90 11.94
N ALA A 59 13.66 4.77 10.61
CA ALA A 59 13.30 5.87 9.71
C ALA A 59 11.86 6.37 9.96
N GLU A 60 10.88 5.47 10.13
CA GLU A 60 9.49 5.80 10.50
C GLU A 60 9.47 6.58 11.83
N TYR A 61 10.19 6.12 12.85
CA TYR A 61 10.29 6.82 14.15
C TYR A 61 11.02 8.16 14.04
N ALA A 62 12.08 8.25 13.24
CA ALA A 62 12.79 9.49 13.00
C ALA A 62 11.90 10.52 12.29
N PHE A 63 11.06 10.07 11.34
CA PHE A 63 10.05 10.90 10.68
C PHE A 63 8.99 11.38 11.68
N ILE A 64 8.40 10.48 12.48
CA ILE A 64 7.45 10.84 13.53
C ILE A 64 8.07 11.83 14.51
N PHE A 65 9.31 11.60 14.94
CA PHE A 65 10.03 12.49 15.84
C PHE A 65 10.27 13.86 15.21
N LYS A 66 10.63 13.92 13.92
CA LYS A 66 10.80 15.18 13.16
C LYS A 66 9.49 15.96 13.03
N VAL A 67 8.37 15.25 12.82
CA VAL A 67 7.00 15.81 12.83
C VAL A 67 6.64 16.34 14.22
N MET A 68 6.88 15.56 15.28
CA MET A 68 6.64 15.95 16.67
C MET A 68 7.48 17.15 17.11
N MET A 69 8.73 17.24 16.63
CA MET A 69 9.64 18.37 16.90
C MET A 69 9.31 19.62 16.07
N GLY A 70 8.13 19.65 15.42
CA GLY A 70 7.52 20.88 14.94
C GLY A 70 8.04 21.37 13.59
N LYS A 71 8.47 20.48 12.70
CA LYS A 71 8.74 20.90 11.31
C LYS A 71 7.56 20.77 10.37
N GLU A 72 6.66 19.78 10.48
CA GLU A 72 5.46 19.70 9.61
C GLU A 72 4.32 18.92 10.27
N ASN A 73 3.13 19.56 10.39
CA ASN A 73 1.80 19.02 10.74
C ASN A 73 1.36 18.94 12.23
N GLY A 74 0.28 19.70 12.55
CA GLY A 74 -0.21 19.99 13.90
C GLY A 74 -1.39 19.18 14.45
N HIS A 75 -1.81 18.07 13.82
CA HIS A 75 -2.98 17.31 14.29
C HIS A 75 -2.65 16.24 15.35
N LEU A 76 -1.54 15.51 15.21
CA LEU A 76 -1.04 14.56 16.24
C LEU A 76 -0.54 15.26 17.51
N ILE A 77 -0.26 16.57 17.41
CA ILE A 77 0.19 17.38 18.54
C ILE A 77 -0.94 17.58 19.56
N LYS A 78 -2.22 17.65 19.15
CA LYS A 78 -3.31 18.07 20.06
C LYS A 78 -3.58 17.10 21.21
N ASP A 79 -3.57 15.78 20.96
CA ASP A 79 -3.82 14.79 22.01
C ASP A 79 -2.61 14.65 22.94
N PHE A 80 -1.39 14.77 22.40
CA PHE A 80 -0.16 14.81 23.20
C PHE A 80 -0.03 16.11 24.00
N ASP A 81 -0.50 17.23 23.47
CA ASP A 81 -0.47 18.56 24.12
C ASP A 81 -1.45 18.63 25.30
N LEU A 82 -2.56 17.88 25.25
CA LEU A 82 -3.47 17.69 26.38
C LEU A 82 -2.80 16.92 27.53
N ASP A 83 -2.11 15.81 27.22
CA ASP A 83 -1.36 15.04 28.23
C ASP A 83 -0.16 15.83 28.78
N CYS A 84 0.56 16.56 27.93
CA CYS A 84 1.67 17.43 28.35
C CYS A 84 1.21 18.59 29.25
N LYS A 85 0.03 19.17 29.03
CA LYS A 85 -0.53 20.22 29.90
C LYS A 85 -0.89 19.68 31.29
N SER A 86 -1.45 18.47 31.35
CA SER A 86 -1.73 17.79 32.62
C SER A 86 -0.45 17.55 33.42
N VAL A 87 0.59 16.98 32.77
CA VAL A 87 1.90 16.75 33.36
C VAL A 87 2.58 18.06 33.77
N SER A 88 2.51 19.11 32.94
CA SER A 88 3.07 20.43 33.24
C SER A 88 2.43 21.06 34.48
N SER A 89 1.10 20.94 34.62
CA SER A 89 0.38 21.45 35.80
C SER A 89 0.74 20.68 37.08
N ALA A 90 1.01 19.38 36.99
CA ALA A 90 1.48 18.56 38.10
C ALA A 90 2.92 18.96 38.49
N ILE A 91 3.82 19.08 37.51
CA ILE A 91 5.21 19.52 37.75
C ILE A 91 5.28 20.90 38.40
N LYS A 92 4.43 21.85 37.96
CA LYS A 92 4.36 23.19 38.58
C LYS A 92 3.96 23.13 40.05
N ARG A 93 3.00 22.28 40.42
CA ARG A 93 2.58 22.07 41.82
C ARG A 93 3.71 21.48 42.65
N TYR A 94 4.34 20.40 42.18
CA TYR A 94 5.47 19.79 42.89
C TYR A 94 6.71 20.68 42.98
N LYS A 95 6.95 21.55 42.00
CA LYS A 95 8.08 22.50 42.02
C LYS A 95 7.96 23.51 43.17
N ILE A 96 6.74 23.96 43.48
CA ILE A 96 6.48 24.89 44.57
C ILE A 96 6.74 24.20 45.92
N GLU A 97 6.23 22.98 46.11
CA GLU A 97 6.44 22.20 47.34
C GLU A 97 7.92 21.82 47.57
N ILE A 98 8.65 21.45 46.50
CA ILE A 98 10.07 21.11 46.59
C ILE A 98 10.94 22.35 46.91
N LEU A 99 10.55 23.55 46.45
CA LEU A 99 11.28 24.79 46.73
C LEU A 99 11.23 25.19 48.21
N GLU A 100 10.18 24.80 48.93
CA GLU A 100 10.01 25.09 50.37
C GLU A 100 10.73 24.09 51.29
N LEU A 101 11.29 22.99 50.76
CA LEU A 101 12.03 22.00 51.55
C LEU A 101 13.37 22.53 52.07
N ASN A 102 13.77 22.06 53.26
CA ASN A 102 15.08 22.30 53.85
C ASN A 102 16.19 21.79 52.90
N ILE A 103 17.31 22.54 52.81
CA ILE A 103 18.43 22.25 51.92
C ILE A 103 19.02 20.84 52.12
N PHE A 104 19.04 20.33 53.35
CA PHE A 104 19.50 18.98 53.64
C PHE A 104 18.58 17.91 53.03
N LEU A 105 17.27 18.14 53.07
CA LEU A 105 16.29 17.22 52.46
C LEU A 105 16.39 17.25 50.94
N LYS A 106 16.63 18.43 50.33
CA LYS A 106 16.85 18.56 48.88
C LYS A 106 18.07 17.78 48.39
N ILE A 107 19.18 17.85 49.13
CA ILE A 107 20.42 17.11 48.80
C ILE A 107 20.16 15.59 48.86
N PHE A 108 19.34 15.12 49.81
CA PHE A 108 18.98 13.72 49.93
C PHE A 108 17.94 13.25 48.89
N LEU A 109 16.94 14.07 48.57
CA LEU A 109 15.86 13.71 47.63
C LEU A 109 16.32 13.70 46.17
N LEU A 110 17.26 14.57 45.80
CA LEU A 110 17.73 14.70 44.42
C LEU A 110 18.26 13.38 43.82
N PRO A 111 19.19 12.63 44.47
CA PRO A 111 19.65 11.34 43.94
C PRO A 111 18.52 10.29 43.90
N VAL A 112 17.55 10.34 44.81
CA VAL A 112 16.37 9.45 44.78
C VAL A 112 15.50 9.75 43.56
N ILE A 113 15.17 11.02 43.31
CA ILE A 113 14.41 11.44 42.13
C ILE A 113 15.15 11.05 40.85
N LEU A 114 16.45 11.33 40.77
CA LEU A 114 17.27 10.95 39.61
C LEU A 114 17.30 9.43 39.40
N GLY A 115 17.39 8.65 40.48
CA GLY A 115 17.32 7.19 40.43
C GLY A 115 15.97 6.69 39.91
N VAL A 116 14.85 7.26 40.39
CA VAL A 116 13.51 6.93 39.89
C VAL A 116 13.36 7.30 38.42
N LEU A 117 13.79 8.51 38.01
CA LEU A 117 13.77 8.94 36.62
C LEU A 117 14.61 8.02 35.73
N PHE A 118 15.78 7.58 36.21
CA PHE A 118 16.62 6.63 35.49
C PHE A 118 15.89 5.30 35.27
N ILE A 119 15.26 4.73 36.31
CA ILE A 119 14.49 3.48 36.22
C ILE A 119 13.29 3.64 35.26
N VAL A 120 12.53 4.73 35.38
CA VAL A 120 11.39 5.01 34.49
C VAL A 120 11.86 5.17 33.05
N SER A 121 12.95 5.90 32.82
CA SER A 121 13.51 6.08 31.47
C SER A 121 13.99 4.76 30.87
N GLY A 122 14.64 3.90 31.66
CA GLY A 122 15.02 2.54 31.26
C GLY A 122 13.81 1.67 30.91
N PHE A 123 12.74 1.71 31.70
CA PHE A 123 11.52 0.97 31.42
C PHE A 123 10.83 1.46 30.13
N LEU A 124 10.74 2.77 29.92
CA LEU A 124 10.19 3.35 28.69
C LEU A 124 11.04 2.97 27.48
N PHE A 125 12.38 3.01 27.60
CA PHE A 125 13.29 2.58 26.55
C PHE A 125 13.11 1.10 26.18
N LEU A 126 13.06 0.21 27.18
CA LEU A 126 12.79 -1.22 26.97
C LEU A 126 11.41 -1.46 26.36
N ARG A 127 10.37 -0.73 26.80
CA ARG A 127 9.03 -0.79 26.22
C ARG A 127 9.02 -0.35 24.75
N SER A 128 9.75 0.70 24.41
CA SER A 128 9.92 1.16 23.03
C SER A 128 10.63 0.10 22.18
N ILE A 129 11.74 -0.46 22.66
CA ILE A 129 12.44 -1.57 21.98
C ILE A 129 11.50 -2.77 21.80
N TYR A 130 10.78 -3.17 22.85
CA TYR A 130 9.82 -4.28 22.77
C TYR A 130 8.71 -4.00 21.77
N THR A 131 8.22 -2.77 21.69
CA THR A 131 7.17 -2.38 20.74
C THR A 131 7.68 -2.42 19.31
N VAL A 132 8.88 -1.89 19.05
CA VAL A 132 9.58 -1.99 17.75
C VAL A 132 9.79 -3.47 17.39
N PHE A 133 10.35 -4.26 18.30
CA PHE A 133 10.60 -5.68 18.08
C PHE A 133 9.29 -6.43 17.81
N ARG A 134 8.22 -6.15 18.56
CA ARG A 134 6.91 -6.76 18.35
C ARG A 134 6.31 -6.37 17.01
N GLN A 135 6.48 -5.12 16.57
CA GLN A 135 6.02 -4.66 15.25
C GLN A 135 6.80 -5.35 14.13
N VAL A 136 8.14 -5.37 14.21
CA VAL A 136 9.00 -6.08 13.26
C VAL A 136 8.66 -7.57 13.25
N TYR A 137 8.57 -8.22 14.41
CA TYR A 137 8.21 -9.62 14.54
C TYR A 137 6.83 -9.91 13.94
N ARG A 138 5.82 -9.09 14.24
CA ARG A 138 4.48 -9.24 13.65
C ARG A 138 4.50 -9.08 12.13
N ARG A 139 5.27 -8.16 11.57
CA ARG A 139 5.38 -7.98 10.10
C ARG A 139 6.11 -9.17 9.46
N VAL A 140 7.26 -9.55 10.02
CA VAL A 140 8.07 -10.70 9.56
C VAL A 140 7.34 -12.04 9.72
N MET A 141 6.45 -12.17 10.72
CA MET A 141 5.67 -13.39 10.97
C MET A 141 4.22 -13.34 10.49
N SER A 142 3.71 -12.18 10.02
CA SER A 142 2.36 -12.06 9.45
C SER A 142 2.28 -12.96 8.23
N SER A 143 1.58 -14.08 8.33
CA SER A 143 1.67 -15.20 7.38
C SER A 143 1.10 -14.93 5.98
N ARG A 144 0.48 -13.77 5.73
CA ARG A 144 -0.31 -13.52 4.51
C ARG A 144 0.32 -12.57 3.49
N VAL A 145 1.36 -11.84 3.86
CA VAL A 145 1.97 -10.83 2.96
C VAL A 145 3.02 -11.51 2.06
N LEU A 146 2.89 -11.41 0.74
CA LEU A 146 3.83 -12.05 -0.20
C LEU A 146 4.97 -11.13 -0.64
N GLY A 147 4.72 -9.82 -0.67
CA GLY A 147 5.71 -8.79 -0.96
C GLY A 147 5.47 -7.52 -0.15
N SER A 148 6.42 -6.59 -0.22
CA SER A 148 6.22 -5.24 0.28
C SER A 148 7.18 -4.26 -0.39
N PHE A 149 6.67 -3.13 -0.85
CA PHE A 149 7.46 -1.94 -1.12
C PHE A 149 7.72 -1.11 0.17
N ASN A 150 8.87 -0.46 0.25
CA ASN A 150 9.20 0.44 1.36
C ASN A 150 9.72 1.78 0.87
N SER A 151 8.92 2.83 1.06
CA SER A 151 9.31 4.19 0.71
C SER A 151 10.19 4.90 1.75
N ALA A 152 10.30 4.39 2.98
CA ALA A 152 10.91 5.13 4.08
C ALA A 152 12.46 5.14 4.06
N VAL A 153 13.10 4.37 3.17
CA VAL A 153 14.55 4.13 3.21
C VAL A 153 15.29 4.82 2.04
N ASP A 154 14.66 5.73 1.29
CA ASP A 154 15.22 6.42 0.10
C ASP A 154 15.72 5.47 -1.01
N GLU A 155 15.46 4.17 -0.88
CA GLU A 155 15.79 3.14 -1.86
C GLU A 155 14.48 2.62 -2.44
N ASP A 156 14.34 2.67 -3.76
CA ASP A 156 13.19 2.13 -4.51
C ASP A 156 13.25 0.60 -4.48
N VAL A 157 12.88 0.05 -3.31
CA VAL A 157 13.09 -1.35 -2.95
C VAL A 157 11.80 -2.13 -2.76
N ILE A 158 11.67 -3.21 -3.53
CA ILE A 158 10.61 -4.21 -3.38
C ILE A 158 11.19 -5.43 -2.68
N ILE A 159 10.50 -5.91 -1.63
CA ILE A 159 10.87 -7.13 -0.91
C ILE A 159 9.90 -8.23 -1.27
N ILE A 160 10.40 -9.42 -1.59
CA ILE A 160 9.57 -10.61 -1.88
C ILE A 160 9.87 -11.72 -0.88
N TYR A 161 8.83 -12.18 -0.18
CA TYR A 161 8.91 -13.22 0.84
C TYR A 161 8.77 -14.63 0.23
N SER A 162 9.77 -15.06 -0.53
CA SER A 162 9.75 -16.34 -1.29
C SER A 162 9.35 -17.59 -0.49
N LYS A 163 9.65 -17.65 0.82
CA LYS A 163 9.27 -18.78 1.69
C LYS A 163 7.75 -18.97 1.79
N ARG A 164 6.97 -17.93 1.46
CA ARG A 164 5.51 -17.94 1.48
C ARG A 164 4.91 -18.21 0.10
N ILE A 165 5.71 -18.12 -0.96
CA ILE A 165 5.27 -18.39 -2.32
C ILE A 165 5.50 -19.88 -2.61
N PRO A 166 4.47 -20.63 -3.06
CA PRO A 166 4.65 -22.02 -3.45
C PRO A 166 5.75 -22.15 -4.51
N LYS A 167 6.63 -23.14 -4.36
CA LYS A 167 7.81 -23.33 -5.24
C LYS A 167 7.47 -23.52 -6.73
N GLN A 168 6.23 -23.87 -7.04
CA GLN A 168 5.74 -24.16 -8.39
C GLN A 168 4.98 -22.97 -9.01
N ALA A 169 4.89 -21.83 -8.32
CA ALA A 169 4.05 -20.70 -8.70
C ALA A 169 4.88 -19.51 -9.22
N GLU A 170 5.67 -19.70 -10.29
CA GLU A 170 6.48 -18.63 -10.90
C GLU A 170 5.61 -17.41 -11.28
N CYS A 171 4.43 -17.65 -11.84
CA CYS A 171 3.45 -16.62 -12.19
C CYS A 171 3.01 -15.76 -10.99
N VAL A 172 2.99 -16.33 -9.78
CA VAL A 172 2.63 -15.63 -8.55
C VAL A 172 3.74 -14.66 -8.12
N VAL A 173 5.00 -15.05 -8.26
CA VAL A 173 6.14 -14.17 -7.95
C VAL A 173 6.11 -12.93 -8.84
N GLU A 174 5.89 -13.19 -10.13
CA GLU A 174 5.80 -12.19 -11.17
C GLU A 174 4.66 -11.20 -10.91
N ALA A 175 3.48 -11.69 -10.47
CA ALA A 175 2.34 -10.88 -10.10
C ALA A 175 2.60 -10.04 -8.83
N VAL A 176 3.25 -10.63 -7.81
CA VAL A 176 3.60 -9.89 -6.59
C VAL A 176 4.59 -8.77 -6.91
N ILE A 177 5.58 -9.01 -7.77
CA ILE A 177 6.55 -7.97 -8.16
C ILE A 177 5.83 -6.81 -8.86
N THR A 178 4.96 -7.09 -9.84
CA THR A 178 4.26 -6.04 -10.58
C THR A 178 3.26 -5.29 -9.69
N HIS A 179 2.59 -5.99 -8.76
CA HIS A 179 1.71 -5.38 -7.76
C HIS A 179 2.47 -4.39 -6.85
N GLU A 180 3.59 -4.83 -6.25
CA GLU A 180 4.40 -3.96 -5.39
C GLU A 180 5.09 -2.84 -6.18
N HIS A 181 5.47 -3.09 -7.44
CA HIS A 181 6.04 -2.07 -8.31
C HIS A 181 5.02 -0.98 -8.63
N PHE A 182 3.76 -1.36 -8.83
CA PHE A 182 2.69 -0.39 -9.05
C PHE A 182 2.47 0.50 -7.82
N HIS A 183 2.59 -0.05 -6.60
CA HIS A 183 2.60 0.77 -5.37
C HIS A 183 3.76 1.78 -5.31
N LEU A 184 4.95 1.41 -5.81
CA LEU A 184 6.06 2.35 -5.95
C LEU A 184 5.72 3.47 -6.95
N ILE A 185 5.12 3.14 -8.10
CA ILE A 185 4.69 4.15 -9.09
C ILE A 185 3.67 5.11 -8.47
N GLN A 186 2.64 4.58 -7.80
CA GLN A 186 1.65 5.38 -7.07
C GLN A 186 2.31 6.30 -6.04
N TYR A 187 3.31 5.80 -5.30
CA TYR A 187 4.04 6.58 -4.30
C TYR A 187 4.76 7.77 -4.93
N LYS A 188 5.56 7.54 -5.98
CA LYS A 188 6.30 8.60 -6.69
C LYS A 188 5.36 9.62 -7.32
N TYR A 189 4.26 9.16 -7.92
CA TYR A 189 3.26 10.07 -8.48
C TYR A 189 2.61 10.94 -7.40
N THR A 190 2.26 10.34 -6.25
CA THR A 190 1.63 11.06 -5.13
C THR A 190 2.56 12.13 -4.54
N GLU A 191 3.86 11.82 -4.40
CA GLU A 191 4.86 12.80 -3.94
C GLU A 191 4.94 14.01 -4.88
N CYS A 192 4.91 13.79 -6.20
CA CYS A 192 4.98 14.84 -7.21
C CYS A 192 3.69 15.69 -7.29
N HIS A 193 2.52 15.09 -7.06
CA HIS A 193 1.22 15.73 -7.32
C HIS A 193 0.45 16.18 -6.06
N ALA A 194 1.04 16.02 -4.86
CA ALA A 194 0.42 16.40 -3.58
C ALA A 194 -1.01 15.85 -3.36
N LEU A 195 -1.36 14.74 -4.04
CA LEU A 195 -2.68 14.15 -3.98
C LEU A 195 -2.85 13.41 -2.65
N ARG A 196 -3.72 13.93 -1.77
CA ARG A 196 -4.08 13.22 -0.54
C ARG A 196 -5.18 12.22 -0.86
N ILE A 197 -4.79 10.98 -1.08
CA ILE A 197 -5.73 9.85 -1.00
C ILE A 197 -6.26 9.81 0.43
N LYS A 198 -7.57 10.03 0.61
CA LYS A 198 -8.23 9.94 1.92
C LYS A 198 -8.68 8.49 2.15
N HIS A 199 -8.76 8.14 3.43
CA HIS A 199 -9.17 6.81 3.87
C HIS A 199 -10.57 6.45 3.38
N VAL A 200 -10.77 5.16 3.08
CA VAL A 200 -12.07 4.56 2.77
C VAL A 200 -13.06 4.87 3.89
N ASP A 201 -14.20 5.44 3.54
CA ASP A 201 -15.27 5.75 4.48
C ASP A 201 -16.13 4.51 4.77
N LYS A 202 -16.06 4.03 6.02
CA LYS A 202 -16.74 2.81 6.45
C LYS A 202 -18.26 2.87 6.24
N ASP A 203 -18.88 4.01 6.53
CA ASP A 203 -20.33 4.17 6.40
C ASP A 203 -20.76 4.12 4.93
N SER A 204 -19.98 4.73 4.05
CA SER A 204 -20.19 4.65 2.60
C SER A 204 -20.01 3.22 2.08
N VAL A 205 -19.01 2.46 2.55
CA VAL A 205 -18.83 1.05 2.18
C VAL A 205 -20.06 0.21 2.58
N ASN A 206 -20.56 0.35 3.81
CA ASN A 206 -21.74 -0.40 4.26
C ASN A 206 -23.02 -0.03 3.49
N ARG A 207 -23.06 1.15 2.87
CA ARG A 207 -24.18 1.59 2.03
C ARG A 207 -24.21 0.81 0.70
N PHE A 208 -23.07 0.66 0.04
CA PHE A 208 -22.99 0.07 -1.31
C PHE A 208 -22.66 -1.42 -1.32
N PHE A 209 -22.08 -1.94 -0.24
CA PHE A 209 -21.63 -3.33 -0.15
C PHE A 209 -22.37 -4.11 0.95
N SER A 210 -22.60 -5.39 0.70
CA SER A 210 -23.17 -6.37 1.64
C SER A 210 -22.06 -7.15 2.34
N ILE A 211 -21.29 -6.48 3.20
CA ILE A 211 -20.14 -7.09 3.90
C ILE A 211 -20.53 -7.48 5.33
N ASN A 212 -20.27 -8.73 5.70
CA ASN A 212 -20.42 -9.22 7.07
C ASN A 212 -19.32 -8.67 8.00
N ASP A 213 -19.63 -8.50 9.29
CA ASP A 213 -18.71 -7.89 10.27
C ASP A 213 -17.35 -8.63 10.38
N ASP A 214 -17.34 -9.97 10.28
CA ASP A 214 -16.13 -10.78 10.43
C ASP A 214 -15.10 -10.60 9.30
N SER A 215 -15.56 -10.24 8.09
CA SER A 215 -14.71 -10.01 6.92
C SER A 215 -14.45 -8.52 6.65
N HIS A 216 -15.08 -7.63 7.41
CA HIS A 216 -15.06 -6.19 7.17
C HIS A 216 -13.65 -5.62 7.06
N LYS A 217 -12.72 -6.05 7.92
CA LYS A 217 -11.32 -5.57 7.87
C LYS A 217 -10.61 -5.95 6.56
N PHE A 218 -10.89 -7.13 6.03
CA PHE A 218 -10.30 -7.60 4.77
C PHE A 218 -10.84 -6.81 3.58
N TYR A 219 -12.17 -6.60 3.52
CA TYR A 219 -12.77 -5.78 2.46
C TYR A 219 -12.37 -4.32 2.52
N MET A 220 -12.24 -3.74 3.72
CA MET A 220 -11.72 -2.37 3.86
C MET A 220 -10.28 -2.24 3.34
N TYR A 221 -9.48 -3.31 3.44
CA TYR A 221 -8.16 -3.37 2.82
C TYR A 221 -8.25 -3.50 1.30
N LEU A 222 -9.09 -4.40 0.78
CA LEU A 222 -9.29 -4.58 -0.66
C LEU A 222 -9.86 -3.34 -1.35
N LEU A 223 -10.76 -2.63 -0.68
CA LEU A 223 -11.39 -1.41 -1.16
C LEU A 223 -10.51 -0.18 -0.96
N ASP A 224 -9.35 -0.26 -0.29
CA ASP A 224 -8.41 0.85 -0.27
C ASP A 224 -8.03 1.21 -1.71
N SER A 225 -8.16 2.49 -2.08
CA SER A 225 -7.97 2.90 -3.48
C SER A 225 -6.62 2.47 -4.05
N LYS A 226 -5.54 2.49 -3.26
CA LYS A 226 -4.21 2.10 -3.77
C LYS A 226 -4.15 0.59 -4.05
N GLU A 227 -4.70 -0.19 -3.14
CA GLU A 227 -4.77 -1.65 -3.21
C GLU A 227 -5.71 -2.14 -4.31
N PHE A 228 -6.82 -1.43 -4.52
CA PHE A 228 -7.76 -1.73 -5.59
C PHE A 228 -7.16 -1.35 -6.96
N GLU A 229 -6.56 -0.17 -7.10
CA GLU A 229 -5.83 0.21 -8.31
C GLU A 229 -4.72 -0.81 -8.64
N ALA A 230 -3.99 -1.32 -7.65
CA ALA A 230 -2.95 -2.33 -7.87
C ALA A 230 -3.52 -3.68 -8.34
N ARG A 231 -4.67 -4.10 -7.82
CA ARG A 231 -5.37 -5.30 -8.32
C ARG A 231 -5.90 -5.11 -9.72
N LEU A 232 -6.46 -3.93 -10.00
CA LEU A 232 -6.95 -3.56 -11.33
C LEU A 232 -5.79 -3.51 -12.33
N HIS A 233 -4.62 -3.04 -11.91
CA HIS A 233 -3.39 -3.09 -12.71
C HIS A 233 -3.03 -4.52 -13.12
N GLU A 234 -3.05 -5.48 -12.18
CA GLU A 234 -2.73 -6.88 -12.49
C GLU A 234 -3.72 -7.51 -13.48
N MET A 235 -5.01 -7.20 -13.34
CA MET A 235 -6.02 -7.58 -14.32
C MET A 235 -5.69 -6.99 -15.70
N LEU A 236 -5.41 -5.69 -15.78
CA LEU A 236 -5.15 -4.99 -17.03
C LEU A 236 -3.84 -5.44 -17.68
N LEU A 237 -2.84 -5.85 -16.91
CA LEU A 237 -1.64 -6.49 -17.44
C LEU A 237 -1.97 -7.83 -18.12
N CYS A 238 -2.87 -8.62 -17.55
CA CYS A 238 -3.31 -9.87 -18.17
C CYS A 238 -4.03 -9.58 -19.50
N TYR A 239 -4.95 -8.61 -19.50
CA TYR A 239 -5.64 -8.17 -20.72
C TYR A 239 -4.66 -7.65 -21.78
N PHE A 240 -3.77 -6.73 -21.42
CA PHE A 240 -2.80 -6.12 -22.32
C PHE A 240 -1.85 -7.15 -22.95
N ARG A 241 -1.41 -8.17 -22.18
CA ARG A 241 -0.57 -9.25 -22.73
C ARG A 241 -1.30 -10.09 -23.78
N THR A 242 -2.61 -10.24 -23.64
CA THR A 242 -3.46 -11.03 -24.55
C THR A 242 -3.88 -10.21 -25.78
N THR A 243 -4.14 -8.91 -25.64
CA THR A 243 -4.75 -8.08 -26.68
C THR A 243 -3.79 -7.04 -27.28
N GLU A 244 -2.63 -6.83 -26.68
CA GLU A 244 -1.67 -5.74 -26.98
C GLU A 244 -2.27 -4.32 -26.89
N ARG A 245 -3.43 -4.16 -26.22
CA ARG A 245 -4.11 -2.87 -26.04
C ARG A 245 -4.70 -2.73 -24.63
N PHE A 246 -4.94 -1.49 -24.22
CA PHE A 246 -5.70 -1.17 -23.00
C PHE A 246 -7.15 -0.84 -23.37
N PRO A 247 -8.15 -1.13 -22.51
CA PRO A 247 -9.55 -0.75 -22.75
C PRO A 247 -9.69 0.73 -23.11
N GLU A 248 -10.41 1.06 -24.18
CA GLU A 248 -10.54 2.42 -24.71
C GLU A 248 -11.79 3.17 -24.22
N SER A 249 -12.78 2.46 -23.69
CA SER A 249 -14.01 3.00 -23.10
C SER A 249 -14.35 2.31 -21.78
N ILE A 250 -15.34 2.83 -21.06
CA ILE A 250 -15.90 2.15 -19.87
C ILE A 250 -16.51 0.79 -20.25
N ASP A 251 -17.23 0.68 -21.35
CA ASP A 251 -17.82 -0.59 -21.81
C ASP A 251 -16.74 -1.67 -22.04
N GLU A 252 -15.62 -1.31 -22.67
CA GLU A 252 -14.51 -2.25 -22.87
C GLU A 252 -13.84 -2.63 -21.55
N LEU A 253 -13.75 -1.69 -20.59
CA LEU A 253 -13.19 -1.95 -19.27
C LEU A 253 -14.07 -2.91 -18.49
N GLU A 254 -15.39 -2.73 -18.56
CA GLU A 254 -16.36 -3.62 -17.92
C GLU A 254 -16.21 -5.04 -18.46
N ILE A 255 -16.18 -5.20 -19.78
CA ILE A 255 -16.02 -6.53 -20.38
C ILE A 255 -14.68 -7.15 -19.96
N CYS A 256 -13.59 -6.39 -20.02
CA CYS A 256 -12.29 -6.85 -19.53
C CYS A 256 -12.34 -7.31 -18.05
N TYR A 257 -13.07 -6.60 -17.21
CA TYR A 257 -13.22 -6.93 -15.80
C TYR A 257 -14.03 -8.21 -15.60
N LEU A 258 -15.16 -8.34 -16.29
CA LEU A 258 -16.01 -9.51 -16.25
C LEU A 258 -15.28 -10.75 -16.79
N GLU A 259 -14.55 -10.63 -17.90
CA GLU A 259 -13.73 -11.72 -18.45
C GLU A 259 -12.70 -12.21 -17.42
N TYR A 260 -12.05 -11.28 -16.73
CA TYR A 260 -11.08 -11.60 -15.70
C TYR A 260 -11.71 -12.32 -14.51
N ILE A 261 -12.82 -11.83 -13.96
CA ILE A 261 -13.38 -12.43 -12.75
C ILE A 261 -14.10 -13.77 -13.03
N TYR A 262 -14.62 -13.97 -14.24
CA TYR A 262 -15.32 -15.22 -14.63
C TYR A 262 -14.42 -16.23 -15.34
N GLY A 263 -13.23 -15.84 -15.79
CA GLY A 263 -12.31 -16.71 -16.52
C GLY A 263 -12.86 -17.21 -17.85
N LYS A 264 -13.66 -16.39 -18.51
CA LYS A 264 -14.26 -16.69 -19.82
C LYS A 264 -14.17 -15.45 -20.69
N SER A 265 -13.83 -15.62 -21.97
CA SER A 265 -13.94 -14.55 -22.95
C SER A 265 -15.41 -14.25 -23.25
N PHE A 266 -15.75 -12.98 -23.35
CA PHE A 266 -17.05 -12.51 -23.81
C PHE A 266 -16.87 -11.94 -25.22
N GLU A 267 -17.79 -12.24 -26.13
CA GLU A 267 -17.71 -11.71 -27.50
C GLU A 267 -17.95 -10.19 -27.49
N VAL A 268 -16.90 -9.43 -27.77
CA VAL A 268 -17.00 -8.00 -28.07
C VAL A 268 -16.59 -7.82 -29.52
N ASN A 269 -17.58 -7.62 -30.41
CA ASN A 269 -17.41 -7.21 -31.81
C ASN A 269 -16.24 -7.89 -32.54
N ASP A 270 -16.47 -9.04 -33.19
CA ASP A 270 -15.54 -9.72 -34.13
C ASP A 270 -14.15 -10.12 -33.57
N ILE A 271 -13.93 -10.13 -32.25
CA ILE A 271 -12.69 -10.63 -31.64
C ILE A 271 -12.91 -12.09 -31.21
N ASP A 272 -12.21 -13.02 -31.88
CA ASP A 272 -12.20 -14.47 -31.65
C ASP A 272 -12.50 -14.91 -30.21
N SER A 273 -13.59 -15.66 -30.04
CA SER A 273 -14.13 -16.20 -28.78
C SER A 273 -13.31 -17.36 -28.18
N ASP A 274 -12.22 -17.78 -28.84
CA ASP A 274 -11.43 -18.98 -28.50
C ASP A 274 -10.13 -18.66 -27.73
N ARG A 275 -10.03 -17.47 -27.13
CA ARG A 275 -8.83 -17.08 -26.37
C ARG A 275 -8.97 -17.47 -24.90
N ASP A 276 -8.13 -18.39 -24.45
CA ASP A 276 -7.94 -18.63 -23.03
C ASP A 276 -7.43 -17.37 -22.34
N PHE A 277 -8.21 -16.81 -21.42
CA PHE A 277 -7.80 -15.67 -20.63
C PHE A 277 -6.66 -16.09 -19.67
N PHE A 278 -5.47 -15.54 -19.86
CA PHE A 278 -4.30 -15.92 -19.07
C PHE A 278 -4.33 -15.29 -17.67
N PHE A 279 -4.54 -16.12 -16.64
CA PHE A 279 -4.43 -15.73 -15.24
C PHE A 279 -3.00 -15.84 -14.72
N ARG A 280 -2.44 -14.73 -14.24
CA ARG A 280 -1.16 -14.74 -13.51
C ARG A 280 -1.29 -15.24 -12.08
N SER A 281 -2.43 -14.97 -11.44
CA SER A 281 -2.70 -15.37 -10.06
C SER A 281 -4.20 -15.50 -9.82
N GLU A 282 -4.65 -16.71 -9.50
CA GLU A 282 -6.04 -17.00 -9.13
C GLU A 282 -6.49 -16.20 -7.90
N SER A 283 -5.59 -15.93 -6.95
CA SER A 283 -5.96 -15.15 -5.76
C SER A 283 -6.33 -13.71 -6.09
N LEU A 284 -5.71 -13.12 -7.13
CA LEU A 284 -6.01 -11.73 -7.52
C LEU A 284 -7.35 -11.61 -8.25
N SER A 285 -7.69 -12.59 -9.11
CA SER A 285 -9.02 -12.65 -9.71
C SER A 285 -10.09 -12.92 -8.67
N LEU A 286 -9.82 -13.79 -7.69
CA LEU A 286 -10.73 -14.02 -6.56
C LEU A 286 -10.93 -12.76 -5.71
N ASP A 287 -9.90 -11.93 -5.48
CA ASP A 287 -10.05 -10.67 -4.74
C ASP A 287 -11.02 -9.71 -5.47
N LEU A 288 -10.83 -9.50 -6.78
CA LEU A 288 -11.70 -8.65 -7.60
C LEU A 288 -13.12 -9.19 -7.73
N PHE A 289 -13.26 -10.51 -7.93
CA PHE A 289 -14.54 -11.20 -7.92
C PHE A 289 -15.25 -11.06 -6.57
N SER A 290 -14.50 -11.18 -5.47
CA SER A 290 -15.02 -11.05 -4.12
C SER A 290 -15.54 -9.64 -3.84
N ILE A 291 -14.84 -8.60 -4.32
CA ILE A 291 -15.34 -7.22 -4.25
C ILE A 291 -16.66 -7.11 -5.02
N TYR A 292 -16.66 -7.54 -6.29
CA TYR A 292 -17.81 -7.42 -7.19
C TYR A 292 -19.07 -8.11 -6.65
N THR A 293 -18.93 -9.35 -6.17
CA THR A 293 -20.04 -10.13 -5.59
C THR A 293 -20.57 -9.57 -4.26
N HIS A 294 -19.82 -8.70 -3.60
CA HIS A 294 -20.26 -8.03 -2.37
C HIS A 294 -20.85 -6.65 -2.64
N VAL A 295 -20.76 -6.12 -3.87
CA VAL A 295 -21.55 -4.96 -4.29
C VAL A 295 -23.02 -5.40 -4.35
N LYS A 296 -23.92 -4.63 -3.73
CA LYS A 296 -25.35 -4.94 -3.83
C LYS A 296 -25.80 -4.85 -5.28
N ASP A 297 -26.68 -5.76 -5.70
CA ASP A 297 -27.08 -5.92 -7.10
C ASP A 297 -27.51 -4.60 -7.76
N GLU A 298 -28.22 -3.73 -7.04
CA GLU A 298 -28.65 -2.42 -7.57
C GLU A 298 -27.52 -1.42 -7.84
N TYR A 299 -26.28 -1.70 -7.40
CA TYR A 299 -25.11 -0.84 -7.61
C TYR A 299 -24.02 -1.48 -8.46
N GLN A 300 -24.19 -2.69 -9.02
CA GLN A 300 -23.11 -3.36 -9.77
C GLN A 300 -22.66 -2.56 -11.01
N ASP A 301 -23.59 -2.16 -11.88
CA ASP A 301 -23.29 -1.37 -13.08
C ASP A 301 -22.70 0.00 -12.71
N ILE A 302 -23.27 0.62 -11.68
CA ILE A 302 -22.81 1.92 -11.16
C ILE A 302 -21.39 1.77 -10.59
N PHE A 303 -21.10 0.68 -9.89
CA PHE A 303 -19.78 0.40 -9.34
C PHE A 303 -18.74 0.23 -10.45
N MET A 304 -19.07 -0.47 -11.53
CA MET A 304 -18.18 -0.60 -12.70
C MET A 304 -17.84 0.75 -13.32
N THR A 305 -18.85 1.59 -13.53
CA THR A 305 -18.65 2.92 -14.14
C THR A 305 -17.97 3.89 -13.18
N GLU A 306 -18.50 4.02 -11.96
CA GLU A 306 -18.18 5.11 -11.04
C GLU A 306 -17.03 4.80 -10.08
N VAL A 307 -16.72 3.53 -9.82
CA VAL A 307 -15.58 3.13 -8.98
C VAL A 307 -14.46 2.59 -9.85
N VAL A 308 -14.70 1.50 -10.57
CA VAL A 308 -13.66 0.86 -11.39
C VAL A 308 -13.18 1.81 -12.50
N GLY A 309 -14.10 2.51 -13.17
CA GLY A 309 -13.76 3.53 -14.18
C GLY A 309 -12.88 4.67 -13.63
N VAL A 310 -13.19 5.19 -12.43
CA VAL A 310 -12.39 6.27 -11.82
C VAL A 310 -10.98 5.78 -11.48
N LEU A 311 -10.87 4.60 -10.86
CA LEU A 311 -9.57 4.01 -10.51
C LEU A 311 -8.75 3.66 -11.77
N TYR A 312 -9.40 3.22 -12.84
CA TYR A 312 -8.76 3.02 -14.14
C TYR A 312 -8.22 4.33 -14.72
N GLY A 313 -9.00 5.41 -14.66
CA GLY A 313 -8.54 6.74 -15.07
C GLY A 313 -7.30 7.20 -14.30
N ASN A 314 -7.27 6.99 -12.98
CA ASN A 314 -6.08 7.28 -12.16
C ASN A 314 -4.87 6.44 -12.58
N MET A 315 -5.11 5.16 -12.84
CA MET A 315 -4.06 4.24 -13.29
C MET A 315 -3.45 4.70 -14.62
N LEU A 316 -4.25 5.20 -15.55
CA LEU A 316 -3.77 5.74 -16.81
C LEU A 316 -2.89 6.99 -16.63
N ASP A 317 -3.19 7.87 -15.68
CA ASP A 317 -2.32 9.00 -15.33
C ASP A 317 -0.96 8.52 -14.83
N TYR A 318 -0.91 7.47 -14.00
CA TYR A 318 0.35 6.90 -13.52
C TYR A 318 1.24 6.39 -14.67
N TYR A 319 0.62 6.00 -15.80
CA TYR A 319 1.33 5.62 -17.03
C TYR A 319 1.66 6.79 -17.96
N GLY A 320 1.28 8.02 -17.62
CA GLY A 320 1.43 9.21 -18.47
C GLY A 320 0.53 9.16 -19.70
N LEU A 321 -0.65 8.54 -19.59
CA LEU A 321 -1.67 8.45 -20.65
C LEU A 321 -2.79 9.48 -20.42
N ASP A 322 -2.41 10.73 -20.15
CA ASP A 322 -3.28 11.81 -19.66
C ASP A 322 -4.52 12.06 -20.54
N GLU A 323 -4.36 12.01 -21.88
CA GLU A 323 -5.49 12.20 -22.81
C GLU A 323 -6.52 11.09 -22.70
N LYS A 324 -6.05 9.85 -22.56
CA LYS A 324 -6.92 8.68 -22.40
C LYS A 324 -7.58 8.67 -21.03
N ALA A 325 -6.83 8.99 -19.99
CA ALA A 325 -7.36 9.17 -18.64
C ALA A 325 -8.47 10.22 -18.60
N ARG A 326 -8.26 11.36 -19.30
CA ARG A 326 -9.28 12.41 -19.44
C ARG A 326 -10.52 11.92 -20.18
N SER A 327 -10.36 11.20 -21.29
CA SER A 327 -11.49 10.63 -22.05
C SER A 327 -12.36 9.74 -21.17
N ILE A 328 -11.75 8.78 -20.48
CA ILE A 328 -12.44 7.87 -19.56
C ILE A 328 -13.17 8.65 -18.46
N ARG A 329 -12.52 9.64 -17.83
CA ARG A 329 -13.15 10.44 -16.76
C ARG A 329 -14.33 11.29 -17.24
N LEU A 330 -14.37 11.67 -18.51
CA LEU A 330 -15.49 12.43 -19.09
C LEU A 330 -16.74 11.55 -19.29
N GLU A 331 -16.58 10.24 -19.40
CA GLU A 331 -17.69 9.28 -19.48
C GLU A 331 -18.37 9.05 -18.11
N ILE A 332 -17.69 9.41 -17.00
CA ILE A 332 -18.15 9.10 -15.65
C ILE A 332 -18.96 10.27 -15.05
N PRO A 333 -20.24 10.06 -14.68
CA PRO A 333 -21.06 11.10 -14.07
C PRO A 333 -20.51 11.68 -12.76
N ALA A 334 -21.08 12.81 -12.33
CA ALA A 334 -20.67 13.58 -11.16
C ALA A 334 -21.87 14.12 -10.38
N PRO A 335 -21.85 14.12 -9.03
CA PRO A 335 -20.93 13.37 -8.16
C PRO A 335 -21.14 11.86 -8.30
N ASN A 336 -20.14 11.05 -7.90
CA ASN A 336 -20.18 9.60 -8.10
C ASN A 336 -19.81 8.79 -6.83
N ILE A 337 -20.09 7.47 -6.83
CA ILE A 337 -19.85 6.55 -5.71
C ILE A 337 -18.39 6.60 -5.24
N SER A 338 -17.42 6.71 -6.15
CA SER A 338 -16.00 6.82 -5.79
C SER A 338 -15.71 8.06 -4.93
N ASP A 339 -16.33 9.20 -5.25
CA ASP A 339 -16.22 10.43 -4.43
C ASP A 339 -16.74 10.20 -3.00
N PHE A 340 -17.79 9.38 -2.83
CA PHE A 340 -18.33 9.03 -1.51
C PHE A 340 -17.44 8.04 -0.75
N ILE A 341 -16.98 6.97 -1.41
CA ILE A 341 -16.15 5.92 -0.79
C ILE A 341 -14.79 6.49 -0.39
N TYR A 342 -14.14 7.26 -1.27
CA TYR A 342 -12.77 7.74 -1.07
C TYR A 342 -12.67 9.16 -0.55
N ARG A 343 -13.81 9.88 -0.41
CA ARG A 343 -13.86 11.30 0.00
C ARG A 343 -12.86 12.16 -0.78
N SER A 344 -12.64 11.82 -2.05
CA SER A 344 -11.59 12.38 -2.87
C SER A 344 -11.92 13.84 -3.22
N ASN A 345 -10.95 14.74 -3.03
CA ASN A 345 -10.98 16.04 -3.69
C ASN A 345 -10.27 15.85 -5.04
N VAL A 346 -10.79 15.02 -5.94
CA VAL A 346 -10.19 14.97 -7.29
C VAL A 346 -10.53 16.29 -7.95
N ALA A 347 -9.53 17.16 -8.14
CA ALA A 347 -9.67 18.30 -9.01
C ALA A 347 -9.87 17.75 -10.42
N ARG A 348 -11.06 17.97 -10.97
CA ARG A 348 -11.44 17.53 -12.32
C ARG A 348 -10.80 18.42 -13.39
#